data_AF-A0A968PLG0-F1
#
_entry.id   AF-A0A968PLG0-F1
#
_cell.length_a   1.000
_cell.length_b   1.000
_cell.length_c   1.000
_cell.angle_alpha   90.00
_cell.angle_beta   90.00
_cell.angle_gamma   90.00
#
_symmetry.space_group_name_H-M   'P 1'
#
loop_
_entity.id
_entity.type
_entity.pdbx_description
1 polymer ?
#
loop_
_entity_poly.entity_id
_entity_poly.type
_entity_poly.pdbx_seq_one_letter_code
_entity_poly.pdbx_strand_id
1 'polypeptide(L)'
;MFRWTYERAQMRLMCQGCAVTLRLRGRNPATPVDLYYGNQLVQQVQVGTAWQTVTVTLPDWQGVGVLELRTPTHVADTADPYPRGVMLGGVTLHR
;
A
#
# COMPACT_ATOMS: atom_id res chain seq x y z
N MET A 1 -16.90 20.92 2.70
CA MET A 1 -16.08 20.78 1.48
C MET A 1 -15.31 19.49 1.60
N PHE A 2 -15.44 18.55 0.66
CA PHE A 2 -14.73 17.27 0.68
C PHE A 2 -13.50 17.36 -0.23
N ARG A 3 -12.36 16.78 0.19
CA ARG A 3 -11.16 16.67 -0.63
C ARG A 3 -10.71 15.21 -0.65
N TRP A 4 -10.50 14.69 -1.84
CA TRP A 4 -9.83 13.40 -2.03
C TRP A 4 -8.33 13.62 -1.94
N THR A 5 -7.67 12.89 -1.06
CA THR A 5 -6.21 12.81 -1.00
C THR A 5 -5.78 11.36 -1.12
N TYR A 6 -4.54 11.12 -1.52
CA TYR A 6 -3.96 9.79 -1.52
C TYR A 6 -2.83 9.76 -0.52
N GLU A 7 -2.92 8.90 0.49
CA GLU A 7 -1.75 8.54 1.27
C GLU A 7 -0.89 7.60 0.45
N ARG A 8 0.41 7.91 0.41
CA ARG A 8 1.41 7.14 -0.32
C ARG A 8 2.49 6.66 0.64
N ALA A 9 2.79 5.37 0.58
CA ALA A 9 3.96 4.80 1.21
C ALA A 9 4.82 4.15 0.13
N GLN A 10 6.08 4.59 0.00
CA GLN A 10 7.02 4.07 -0.98
C GLN A 10 8.07 3.20 -0.29
N MET A 11 8.39 2.07 -0.90
CA MET A 11 9.45 1.17 -0.46
C MET A 11 10.37 0.88 -1.63
N ARG A 12 11.67 1.06 -1.40
CA ARG A 12 12.71 0.69 -2.36
C ARG A 12 13.12 -0.74 -2.11
N LEU A 13 12.92 -1.59 -3.12
CA LEU A 13 13.18 -3.01 -3.07
C LEU A 13 14.31 -3.38 -4.03
N MET A 14 15.14 -4.33 -3.62
CA MET A 14 16.22 -4.89 -4.41
C MET A 14 16.03 -6.41 -4.50
N CYS A 15 15.11 -6.83 -5.37
CA CYS A 15 14.90 -8.25 -5.65
C CYS A 15 14.29 -8.44 -7.05
N GLN A 16 14.74 -9.44 -7.79
CA GLN A 16 14.21 -9.82 -9.11
C GLN A 16 13.32 -11.06 -8.94
N GLY A 17 12.16 -11.10 -9.62
CA GLY A 17 11.23 -12.24 -9.54
C GLY A 17 10.66 -12.55 -8.15
N CYS A 18 10.70 -11.57 -7.23
CA CYS A 18 10.35 -11.78 -5.83
C CYS A 18 8.86 -11.59 -5.55
N ALA A 19 8.37 -12.35 -4.58
CA ALA A 19 7.11 -12.05 -3.91
C ALA A 19 7.39 -11.21 -2.65
N VAL A 20 6.59 -10.16 -2.46
CA VAL A 20 6.66 -9.30 -1.28
C VAL A 20 5.44 -9.56 -0.43
N THR A 21 5.67 -9.86 0.83
CA THR A 21 4.62 -9.99 1.83
C THR A 21 4.57 -8.74 2.69
N LEU A 22 3.43 -8.06 2.70
CA LEU A 22 3.16 -6.84 3.43
C LEU A 22 2.20 -7.12 4.57
N ARG A 23 2.51 -6.60 5.76
CA ARG A 23 1.59 -6.61 6.88
C ARG A 23 0.87 -5.28 6.97
N LEU A 24 -0.42 -5.26 6.67
CA LEU A 24 -1.23 -4.05 6.51
C LEU A 24 -2.43 -4.04 7.47
N ARG A 25 -2.88 -2.86 7.86
CA ARG A 25 -4.22 -2.65 8.45
C ARG A 25 -4.78 -1.30 8.03
N GLY A 26 -6.08 -1.24 7.81
CA GLY A 26 -6.81 -0.01 7.51
C GLY A 26 -7.42 0.63 8.76
N ARG A 27 -7.83 1.89 8.63
CA ARG A 27 -8.67 2.55 9.64
C ARG A 27 -10.12 2.06 9.60
N ASN A 28 -10.61 1.70 8.40
CA ASN A 28 -11.99 1.28 8.17
C ASN A 28 -12.06 -0.23 7.83
N PRO A 29 -13.23 -0.88 8.03
CA PRO A 29 -13.41 -2.32 7.78
C PRO A 29 -13.11 -2.77 6.35
N ALA A 30 -13.20 -1.88 5.38
CA ALA A 30 -12.91 -2.13 3.97
C ALA A 30 -12.13 -0.96 3.38
N THR A 31 -10.86 -0.84 3.75
CA THR A 31 -9.98 0.22 3.23
C THR A 31 -9.31 -0.27 1.94
N PRO A 32 -9.60 0.33 0.78
CA PRO A 32 -8.95 -0.05 -0.47
C PRO A 32 -7.47 0.38 -0.47
N VAL A 33 -6.62 -0.47 -1.04
CA VAL A 33 -5.18 -0.25 -1.21
C VAL A 33 -4.80 -0.68 -2.61
N ASP A 34 -4.23 0.25 -3.36
CA ASP A 34 -3.66 -0.02 -4.67
C ASP A 34 -2.14 -0.15 -4.51
N LEU A 35 -1.60 -1.27 -4.95
CA LEU A 35 -0.16 -1.52 -4.97
C LEU A 35 0.36 -1.24 -6.38
N TYR A 36 1.28 -0.30 -6.47
CA TYR A 36 1.95 0.08 -7.70
C TYR A 36 3.41 -0.34 -7.65
N TYR A 37 3.91 -0.85 -8.76
CA TYR A 37 5.34 -1.04 -8.96
C TYR A 37 5.79 -0.13 -10.11
N GLY A 38 6.58 0.89 -9.78
CA GLY A 38 6.76 2.03 -10.68
C GLY A 38 5.42 2.71 -10.99
N ASN A 39 5.05 2.80 -12.27
CA ASN A 39 3.77 3.38 -12.70
C ASN A 39 2.69 2.32 -13.01
N GLN A 40 3.01 1.03 -12.84
CA GLN A 40 2.10 -0.07 -13.14
C GLN A 40 1.36 -0.50 -11.87
N LEU A 41 0.03 -0.59 -11.95
CA LEU A 41 -0.77 -1.23 -10.91
C LEU A 41 -0.49 -2.74 -10.92
N VAL A 42 0.00 -3.28 -9.81
CA VAL A 42 0.28 -4.71 -9.67
C VAL A 42 -0.85 -5.45 -8.97
N GLN A 43 -1.51 -4.83 -7.99
CA GLN A 43 -2.60 -5.46 -7.25
C GLN A 43 -3.50 -4.43 -6.57
N GLN A 44 -4.79 -4.73 -6.47
CA GLN A 44 -5.74 -4.03 -5.61
C GLN A 44 -6.20 -4.96 -4.49
N VAL A 45 -6.21 -4.46 -3.26
CA VAL A 45 -6.67 -5.22 -2.09
C VAL A 45 -7.56 -4.35 -1.21
N GLN A 46 -8.38 -4.98 -0.39
CA GLN A 46 -9.08 -4.32 0.70
C GLN A 46 -8.58 -4.89 2.03
N VAL A 47 -8.20 -3.99 2.93
CA VAL A 47 -7.77 -4.36 4.28
C VAL A 47 -8.76 -3.84 5.32
N GLY A 48 -9.02 -4.66 6.31
CA GLY A 48 -9.86 -4.31 7.46
C GLY A 48 -9.06 -3.66 8.58
N THR A 49 -9.71 -3.52 9.73
CA THR A 49 -9.14 -2.89 10.93
C THR A 49 -8.13 -3.78 11.66
N ALA A 50 -8.18 -5.10 11.43
CA ALA A 50 -7.21 -6.06 11.95
C ALA A 50 -5.95 -6.11 11.06
N TRP A 51 -4.83 -6.51 11.65
CA TRP A 51 -3.61 -6.79 10.88
C TRP A 51 -3.82 -7.97 9.95
N GLN A 52 -3.53 -7.75 8.67
CA GLN A 52 -3.65 -8.74 7.61
C GLN A 52 -2.34 -8.80 6.82
N THR A 53 -2.14 -9.94 6.18
CA THR A 53 -0.97 -10.19 5.35
C THR A 53 -1.39 -10.20 3.88
N VAL A 54 -0.71 -9.41 3.05
CA VAL A 54 -0.94 -9.32 1.62
C VAL A 54 0.36 -9.68 0.91
N THR A 55 0.32 -10.72 0.07
CA THR A 55 1.45 -11.12 -0.76
C THR A 55 1.23 -10.65 -2.18
N VAL A 56 2.21 -9.93 -2.73
CA VAL A 56 2.21 -9.42 -4.11
C VAL A 56 3.43 -9.95 -4.85
N THR A 57 3.23 -10.53 -6.03
CA THR A 57 4.32 -10.93 -6.92
C THR A 57 4.72 -9.74 -7.77
N LEU A 58 6.00 -9.35 -7.71
CA LEU A 58 6.49 -8.23 -8.50
C LEU A 58 6.89 -8.70 -9.90
N PRO A 59 6.64 -7.91 -10.94
CA PRO A 59 7.14 -8.22 -12.28
C PRO A 59 8.66 -8.21 -12.29
N ASP A 60 9.27 -9.00 -13.17
CA ASP A 60 10.72 -9.00 -13.37
C ASP A 60 11.22 -7.64 -13.86
N TRP A 61 12.36 -7.22 -13.32
CA TRP A 61 12.90 -5.90 -13.59
C TRP A 61 14.40 -5.85 -13.24
N GLN A 62 15.11 -4.86 -13.77
CA GLN A 62 16.55 -4.69 -13.55
C GLN A 62 16.80 -3.46 -12.66
N GLY A 63 17.45 -3.62 -11.49
CA GLY A 63 18.00 -2.48 -10.71
C GLY A 63 17.57 -2.35 -9.23
N VAL A 64 17.25 -1.09 -8.80
CA VAL A 64 16.50 -0.71 -7.56
C VAL A 64 15.06 -0.25 -7.90
N GLY A 65 14.03 -0.79 -7.28
CA GLY A 65 12.65 -0.71 -7.77
C GLY A 65 11.73 -0.25 -6.66
N VAL A 66 10.61 0.40 -7.03
CA VAL A 66 9.78 1.12 -6.06
C VAL A 66 8.39 0.51 -6.03
N LEU A 67 8.06 -0.10 -4.90
CA LEU A 67 6.70 -0.51 -4.55
C LEU A 67 6.03 0.64 -3.80
N GLU A 68 4.95 1.18 -4.36
CA GLU A 68 4.16 2.26 -3.79
C GLU A 68 2.78 1.74 -3.40
N LEU A 69 2.39 1.93 -2.14
CA LEU A 69 1.02 1.73 -1.68
C LEU A 69 0.30 3.06 -1.82
N ARG A 70 -0.83 3.05 -2.51
CA ARG A 70 -1.76 4.19 -2.58
C ARG A 70 -3.05 3.81 -1.89
N THR A 71 -3.50 4.69 -1.00
CA THR A 71 -4.80 4.51 -0.34
C THR A 71 -5.62 5.77 -0.53
N PRO A 72 -6.83 5.68 -1.10
CA PRO A 72 -7.70 6.83 -1.19
C PRO A 72 -8.12 7.21 0.23
N THR A 73 -7.79 8.42 0.59
CA THR A 73 -8.03 8.94 1.92
C THR A 73 -9.19 9.91 1.85
N HIS A 74 -10.31 9.50 2.44
CA HIS A 74 -11.49 10.35 2.56
C HIS A 74 -11.31 11.27 3.79
N VAL A 75 -10.99 12.55 3.55
CA VAL A 75 -10.96 13.58 4.59
C VAL A 75 -12.41 13.96 4.89
N ALA A 76 -13.04 13.23 5.82
CA ALA A 76 -14.43 13.48 6.21
C ALA A 76 -14.58 14.75 7.08
N ASP A 77 -13.51 15.16 7.75
CA ASP A 77 -13.48 16.30 8.66
C ASP A 77 -12.26 17.18 8.36
N THR A 78 -12.48 18.47 8.13
CA THR A 78 -11.43 19.46 7.93
C THR A 78 -10.56 19.68 9.18
N ALA A 79 -11.00 19.23 10.35
CA ALA A 79 -10.25 19.30 11.61
C ALA A 79 -9.22 18.17 11.79
N ASP A 80 -9.28 17.09 11.00
CA ASP A 80 -8.26 16.02 10.98
C ASP A 80 -7.38 16.19 9.73
N PRO A 81 -6.25 16.93 9.80
CA PRO A 81 -5.41 17.23 8.63
C PRO A 81 -4.64 16.01 8.12
N TYR A 82 -4.63 14.89 8.86
CA TYR A 82 -3.86 13.69 8.52
C TYR A 82 -4.71 12.43 8.68
N PRO A 83 -5.78 12.26 7.88
CA PRO A 83 -6.50 11.00 7.92
C PRO A 83 -5.54 9.91 7.48
N ARG A 84 -5.23 8.96 8.37
CA ARG A 84 -4.40 7.82 8.00
C ARG A 84 -5.29 6.74 7.41
N GLY A 85 -5.07 6.39 6.15
CA GLY A 85 -5.76 5.34 5.41
C GLY A 85 -5.29 3.96 5.85
N VAL A 86 -3.98 3.69 5.74
CA VAL A 86 -3.41 2.36 6.02
C VAL A 86 -2.08 2.44 6.76
N MET A 87 -1.89 1.53 7.71
CA MET A 87 -0.62 1.34 8.42
C MET A 87 0.12 0.13 7.85
N LEU A 88 1.41 0.31 7.58
CA LEU A 88 2.36 -0.75 7.23
C LEU A 88 3.11 -1.20 8.49
N GLY A 89 2.94 -2.46 8.87
CA GLY A 89 3.52 -3.05 10.08
C GLY A 89 4.69 -3.99 9.84
N GLY A 90 5.00 -4.34 8.59
CA GLY A 90 6.11 -5.22 8.25
C GLY A 90 6.17 -5.53 6.76
N VAL A 91 7.39 -5.83 6.29
CA VAL A 91 7.70 -6.20 4.91
C VAL A 91 8.63 -7.39 4.93
N THR A 92 8.26 -8.46 4.24
CA THR A 92 9.08 -9.66 4.07
C THR A 92 9.26 -9.93 2.58
N LEU A 93 10.49 -10.22 2.15
CA LEU A 93 10.81 -10.58 0.78
C LEU A 93 10.98 -12.10 0.68
N HIS A 94 10.36 -12.70 -0.33
CA HIS A 94 10.49 -14.10 -0.67
C HIS A 94 11.18 -14.22 -2.04
N ARG A 95 12.12 -15.16 -2.15
CA ARG A 95 12.81 -15.53 -3.39
C ARG A 95 12.38 -16.92 -3.82
#